data_AF-A0A7K2XFQ8-F1
#
_entry.id   AF-A0A7K2XFQ8-F1
#
_cell.length_a   1.000
_cell.length_b   1.000
_cell.length_c   1.000
_cell.angle_alpha   90.00
_cell.angle_beta   90.00
_cell.angle_gamma   90.00
#
_symmetry.space_group_name_H-M   'P 1'
#
loop_
_entity.id
_entity.type
_entity.pdbx_description
1 polymer ?
#
loop_
_entity_poly.entity_id
_entity_poly.type
_entity_poly.pdbx_seq_one_letter_code
_entity_poly.pdbx_strand_id
1 'polypeptide(L)'
;RAGTAAAEAEKAAEDALKYAQEAQAAAEAAERAQSNQQVSTGAGTGIGGTFYVVDEKSVTVTKADQKNDCVIEPGFTGCTVTFKVTFDVDVDFFLCLNPDVPATATGCPSSETLLLTTERFKGMTKEVTHYFSKWDLIQQTLTYQILKAVLLQDFVDCWHGSAGGCAWAASNFIPGKAFAKVAEAVRVLDAALNTGVGVLDAYNALRKLDVDPATLARIENTVNLYEDMVTSCRLNSFPGTTRVLMADGSRKAISEVRRGDRVLAEDPDSGDRGPQTVTSTYAHDTDRLVDVSFADGQRLTSTAGHRVHIAGRGWVLVSELRAGDRLRSPDGALHAVGALRTRGGLVGQRVYDLTVDGPHTFYVRSEGARASDLLVHNCANLADELLFPDSEAHTLSRHVNPTPQQAVDFAKENERKGLAPISTVWTDRDIAQQAVERVLAEYFFPRGKKRGASFDALDNFLNKRGQWRNKDTFPIDGSWTKYASLGTVYHASGSSAAAGNKVRVVLKRLPGKSGHKGYIVFTSYPLP
;
A
#
# COMPACT_ATOMS: atom_id res chain seq x y z
N ARG A 1 -48.06 10.02 63.23
CA ARG A 1 -46.82 9.19 63.33
C ARG A 1 -46.58 8.35 62.08
N ALA A 2 -47.57 7.63 61.53
CA ALA A 2 -47.38 6.85 60.30
C ALA A 2 -47.13 7.71 59.04
N GLY A 3 -47.83 8.84 58.86
CA GLY A 3 -47.63 9.71 57.68
C GLY A 3 -46.28 10.45 57.64
N THR A 4 -45.72 10.80 58.80
CA THR A 4 -44.37 11.40 58.90
C THR A 4 -43.27 10.40 58.57
N ALA A 5 -43.40 9.15 59.02
CA ALA A 5 -42.44 8.10 58.71
C ALA A 5 -42.46 7.69 57.23
N ALA A 6 -43.63 7.71 56.59
CA ALA A 6 -43.76 7.48 55.15
C ALA A 6 -43.08 8.57 54.32
N ALA A 7 -43.28 9.85 54.68
CA ALA A 7 -42.63 10.98 54.01
C ALA A 7 -41.10 10.99 54.20
N GLU A 8 -40.61 10.57 55.37
CA GLU A 8 -39.17 10.42 55.61
C GLU A 8 -38.56 9.28 54.79
N ALA A 9 -39.27 8.16 54.64
CA ALA A 9 -38.82 7.03 53.80
C ALA A 9 -38.82 7.37 52.31
N GLU A 10 -39.82 8.13 51.84
CA GLU A 10 -39.93 8.58 50.45
C GLU A 10 -38.80 9.54 50.10
N LYS A 11 -38.49 10.48 51.00
CA LYS A 11 -37.34 11.38 50.86
C LYS A 11 -35.99 10.64 50.87
N ALA A 12 -35.84 9.64 51.73
CA ALA A 12 -34.62 8.82 51.76
C ALA A 12 -34.44 8.00 50.46
N ALA A 13 -35.53 7.56 49.84
CA ALA A 13 -35.49 6.87 48.55
C ALA A 13 -35.14 7.82 47.39
N GLU A 14 -35.67 9.05 47.39
CA GLU A 14 -35.30 10.09 46.42
C GLU A 14 -33.82 10.48 46.54
N ASP A 15 -33.32 10.66 47.76
CA ASP A 15 -31.91 10.96 48.02
C ASP A 15 -31.01 9.78 47.56
N ALA A 16 -31.41 8.53 47.84
CA ALA A 16 -30.68 7.35 47.38
C ALA A 16 -30.65 7.24 45.85
N LEU A 17 -31.76 7.55 45.17
CA LEU A 17 -31.82 7.56 43.70
C LEU A 17 -30.92 8.65 43.12
N LYS A 18 -30.93 9.85 43.72
CA LYS A 18 -30.04 10.95 43.32
C LYS A 18 -28.57 10.57 43.48
N TYR A 19 -28.18 9.99 44.61
CA TYR A 19 -26.81 9.52 44.82
C TYR A 19 -26.41 8.40 43.85
N ALA A 20 -27.33 7.50 43.49
CA ALA A 20 -27.09 6.48 42.48
C ALA A 20 -26.86 7.09 41.08
N GLN A 21 -27.65 8.10 40.69
CA GLN A 21 -27.49 8.82 39.42
C GLN A 21 -26.19 9.63 39.37
N GLU A 22 -25.82 10.30 40.46
CA GLU A 22 -24.55 11.03 40.57
C GLU A 22 -23.34 10.08 40.50
N ALA A 23 -23.42 8.92 41.16
CA ALA A 23 -22.39 7.88 41.08
C ALA A 23 -22.25 7.31 39.66
N GLN A 24 -23.37 7.11 38.95
CA GLN A 24 -23.35 6.65 37.56
C GLN A 24 -22.76 7.71 36.62
N ALA A 25 -23.15 8.97 36.76
CA ALA A 25 -22.58 10.06 35.95
C ALA A 25 -21.08 10.26 36.20
N ALA A 26 -20.62 10.08 37.45
CA ALA A 26 -19.20 10.11 37.79
C ALA A 26 -18.43 8.93 37.20
N ALA A 27 -19.01 7.73 37.18
CA ALA A 27 -18.44 6.56 36.54
C ALA A 27 -18.31 6.76 35.02
N GLU A 28 -19.36 7.24 34.35
CA GLU A 28 -19.35 7.55 32.91
C GLU A 28 -18.37 8.67 32.54
N ALA A 29 -18.15 9.64 33.44
CA ALA A 29 -17.17 10.71 33.24
C ALA A 29 -15.73 10.20 33.43
N ALA A 30 -15.51 9.31 34.40
CA ALA A 30 -14.23 8.66 34.62
C ALA A 30 -13.85 7.74 33.45
N GLU A 31 -14.80 6.94 32.94
CA GLU A 31 -14.60 6.11 31.74
C GLU A 31 -14.21 6.95 30.53
N ARG A 32 -14.92 8.06 30.27
CA ARG A 32 -14.60 8.98 29.17
C ARG A 32 -13.23 9.63 29.32
N ALA A 33 -12.87 10.08 30.52
CA ALA A 33 -11.55 10.65 30.79
C ALA A 33 -10.43 9.62 30.60
N GLN A 34 -10.67 8.36 30.96
CA GLN A 34 -9.73 7.26 30.83
C GLN A 34 -9.60 6.79 29.36
N SER A 35 -10.70 6.71 28.59
CA SER A 35 -10.66 6.48 27.14
C SER A 35 -9.86 7.55 26.41
N ASN A 36 -10.01 8.82 26.80
CA ASN A 36 -9.25 9.93 26.22
C ASN A 36 -7.75 9.86 26.56
N GLN A 37 -7.38 9.40 27.77
CA GLN A 37 -5.98 9.12 28.11
C GLN A 37 -5.41 7.96 27.30
N GLN A 38 -6.16 6.85 27.16
CA GLN A 38 -5.75 5.67 26.40
C GLN A 38 -5.46 5.97 24.92
N VAL A 39 -6.17 6.92 24.30
CA VAL A 39 -5.88 7.40 22.94
C VAL A 39 -4.47 8.01 22.85
N SER A 40 -4.11 8.86 23.83
CA SER A 40 -2.85 9.60 23.82
C SER A 40 -1.63 8.78 24.27
N THR A 41 -1.81 7.84 25.20
CA THR A 41 -0.72 7.03 25.77
C THR A 41 -0.67 5.61 25.23
N GLY A 42 -1.61 5.21 24.37
CA GLY A 42 -1.84 3.81 24.00
C GLY A 42 -2.54 3.06 25.12
N ALA A 43 -3.45 2.14 24.76
CA ALA A 43 -4.24 1.37 25.73
C ALA A 43 -3.35 0.34 26.47
N GLY A 44 -2.58 0.83 27.44
CA GLY A 44 -1.64 0.06 28.26
C GLY A 44 -0.30 -0.27 27.61
N THR A 45 -0.01 0.30 26.42
CA THR A 45 1.26 0.09 25.70
C THR A 45 2.28 1.20 25.90
N GLY A 46 1.87 2.38 26.40
CA GLY A 46 2.75 3.54 26.55
C GLY A 46 3.10 4.25 25.23
N ILE A 47 2.50 3.83 24.11
CA ILE A 47 2.73 4.37 22.76
C ILE A 47 1.37 4.75 22.17
N GLY A 48 1.16 6.04 21.90
CA GLY A 48 -0.13 6.55 21.41
C GLY A 48 -0.61 5.84 20.15
N GLY A 49 -1.86 5.39 20.10
CA GLY A 49 -2.41 4.65 18.95
C GLY A 49 -2.15 3.14 18.93
N THR A 50 -1.49 2.56 19.94
CA THR A 50 -1.31 1.10 20.06
C THR A 50 -2.07 0.49 21.23
N PHE A 51 -2.45 -0.78 21.10
CA PHE A 51 -3.11 -1.57 22.13
C PHE A 51 -2.62 -3.01 22.12
N TYR A 52 -3.06 -3.81 23.09
CA TYR A 52 -2.76 -5.23 23.15
C TYR A 52 -4.02 -6.07 23.37
N VAL A 53 -3.92 -7.33 23.01
CA VAL A 53 -4.91 -8.39 23.20
C VAL A 53 -4.20 -9.59 23.78
N VAL A 54 -4.78 -10.20 24.79
CA VAL A 54 -4.25 -11.44 25.36
C VAL A 54 -4.85 -12.63 24.62
N ASP A 55 -4.02 -13.57 24.16
CA ASP A 55 -4.54 -14.84 23.66
C ASP A 55 -4.94 -15.72 24.86
N GLU A 56 -6.23 -15.78 25.12
CA GLU A 56 -6.81 -16.56 26.22
C GLU A 56 -6.40 -18.04 26.20
N LYS A 57 -6.20 -18.61 25.00
CA LYS A 57 -5.84 -20.03 24.85
C LYS A 57 -4.40 -20.27 25.27
N SER A 58 -3.55 -19.27 25.15
CA SER A 58 -2.12 -19.34 25.48
C SER A 58 -1.80 -19.32 26.98
N VAL A 59 -2.77 -18.94 27.83
CA VAL A 59 -2.57 -18.79 29.27
C VAL A 59 -2.30 -20.15 29.91
N THR A 60 -1.13 -20.28 30.54
CA THR A 60 -0.71 -21.51 31.22
C THR A 60 -0.32 -21.20 32.65
N VAL A 61 -1.07 -21.72 33.62
CA VAL A 61 -0.71 -21.64 35.04
C VAL A 61 0.46 -22.59 35.30
N THR A 62 1.62 -22.03 35.64
CA THR A 62 2.85 -22.78 35.90
C THR A 62 3.03 -23.08 37.40
N LYS A 63 2.48 -22.23 38.28
CA LYS A 63 2.52 -22.41 39.73
C LYS A 63 1.30 -21.77 40.40
N ALA A 64 0.81 -22.36 41.49
CA ALA A 64 -0.19 -21.75 42.35
C ALA A 64 0.17 -21.96 43.83
N ASP A 65 0.54 -20.89 44.53
CA ASP A 65 0.88 -20.92 45.95
C ASP A 65 -0.29 -20.36 46.78
N GLN A 66 -0.91 -21.19 47.61
CA GLN A 66 -1.98 -20.75 48.52
C GLN A 66 -1.44 -19.83 49.63
N LYS A 67 -2.11 -18.71 49.88
CA LYS A 67 -1.66 -17.67 50.83
C LYS A 67 -2.36 -17.72 52.19
N ASN A 68 -3.59 -18.21 52.24
CA ASN A 68 -4.38 -18.33 53.45
C ASN A 68 -5.02 -19.72 53.55
N ASP A 69 -5.18 -20.22 54.77
CA ASP A 69 -5.81 -21.51 55.01
C ASP A 69 -7.31 -21.46 54.71
N CYS A 70 -7.83 -22.57 54.20
CA CYS A 70 -9.25 -22.80 54.02
C CYS A 70 -9.87 -23.30 55.33
N VAL A 71 -10.42 -22.40 56.14
CA VAL A 71 -11.15 -22.77 57.37
C VAL A 71 -12.62 -22.94 57.03
N ILE A 72 -13.13 -24.17 57.13
CA ILE A 72 -14.53 -24.50 56.83
C ILE A 72 -15.38 -24.27 58.09
N GLU A 73 -16.22 -23.25 58.07
CA GLU A 73 -17.17 -22.98 59.15
C GLU A 73 -18.38 -23.94 59.11
N PRO A 74 -19.01 -24.26 60.25
CA PRO A 74 -20.17 -25.16 60.30
C PRO A 74 -21.33 -24.64 59.43
N GLY A 75 -21.71 -25.42 58.40
CA GLY A 75 -22.79 -25.07 57.47
C GLY A 75 -22.34 -24.66 56.06
N PHE A 76 -21.03 -24.45 55.83
CA PHE A 76 -20.49 -24.09 54.52
C PHE A 76 -19.81 -25.28 53.82
N THR A 77 -19.82 -25.30 52.49
CA THR A 77 -19.25 -26.37 51.64
C THR A 77 -17.90 -26.00 51.00
N GLY A 78 -17.36 -24.84 51.37
CA GLY A 78 -16.15 -24.24 50.79
C GLY A 78 -15.66 -23.03 51.59
N CYS A 79 -14.71 -22.30 51.04
CA CYS A 79 -14.03 -21.18 51.71
C CYS A 79 -13.45 -20.21 50.66
N THR A 80 -13.20 -18.96 51.05
CA THR A 80 -12.50 -17.98 50.21
C THR A 80 -10.99 -18.11 50.38
N VAL A 81 -10.30 -18.43 49.29
CA VAL A 81 -8.85 -18.66 49.28
C VAL A 81 -8.19 -17.67 48.33
N THR A 82 -7.03 -17.17 48.74
CA THR A 82 -6.12 -16.35 47.96
C THR A 82 -4.97 -17.21 47.48
N PHE A 83 -4.80 -17.31 46.16
CA PHE A 83 -3.65 -17.95 45.54
C PHE A 83 -2.74 -16.91 44.91
N LYS A 84 -1.44 -17.00 45.15
CA LYS A 84 -0.45 -16.37 44.27
C LYS A 84 -0.20 -17.29 43.08
N VAL A 85 -0.75 -16.91 41.94
CA VAL A 85 -0.65 -17.67 40.70
C VAL A 85 0.54 -17.15 39.89
N THR A 86 1.37 -18.07 39.41
CA THR A 86 2.40 -17.80 38.39
C THR A 86 1.93 -18.41 37.07
N PHE A 87 2.02 -17.64 36.00
CA PHE A 87 1.54 -18.07 34.69
C PHE A 87 2.36 -17.48 33.55
N ASP A 88 2.25 -18.14 32.40
CA ASP A 88 2.81 -17.70 31.13
C ASP A 88 1.65 -17.37 30.17
N VAL A 89 1.82 -16.37 29.31
CA VAL A 89 0.77 -15.88 28.40
C VAL A 89 1.37 -15.25 27.14
N ASP A 90 0.71 -15.42 26.00
CA ASP A 90 1.00 -14.71 24.75
C ASP A 90 0.12 -13.47 24.64
N VAL A 91 0.73 -12.37 24.22
CA VAL A 91 0.09 -11.07 24.08
C VAL A 91 0.36 -10.53 22.68
N ASP A 92 -0.71 -10.28 21.96
CA ASP A 92 -0.71 -9.68 20.64
C ASP A 92 -0.74 -8.16 20.77
N PHE A 93 0.18 -7.46 20.11
CA PHE A 93 0.23 -6.01 20.11
C PHE A 93 -0.17 -5.44 18.76
N PHE A 94 -1.06 -4.45 18.78
CA PHE A 94 -1.66 -3.85 17.60
C PHE A 94 -1.37 -2.36 17.48
N LEU A 95 -1.40 -1.89 16.24
CA LEU A 95 -1.46 -0.47 15.89
C LEU A 95 -2.81 -0.17 15.24
N CYS A 96 -3.48 0.87 15.73
CA CYS A 96 -4.60 1.48 15.04
C CYS A 96 -4.08 2.57 14.10
N LEU A 97 -4.38 2.45 12.81
CA LEU A 97 -3.95 3.44 11.81
C LEU A 97 -4.77 4.73 11.86
N ASN A 98 -5.97 4.69 12.44
CA ASN A 98 -6.85 5.83 12.53
C ASN A 98 -6.65 6.57 13.86
N PRO A 99 -6.14 7.80 13.82
CA PRO A 99 -5.85 8.56 15.04
C PRO A 99 -7.12 9.17 15.68
N ASP A 100 -8.26 9.18 14.97
CA ASP A 100 -9.50 9.82 15.41
C ASP A 100 -10.40 8.87 16.22
N VAL A 101 -10.01 7.60 16.35
CA VAL A 101 -10.75 6.58 17.10
C VAL A 101 -9.90 6.05 18.27
N PRO A 102 -10.54 5.55 19.34
CA PRO A 102 -9.82 4.88 20.40
C PRO A 102 -9.03 3.68 19.87
N ALA A 103 -7.71 3.70 20.07
CA ALA A 103 -6.85 2.56 19.79
C ALA A 103 -7.06 1.49 20.86
N THR A 104 -8.17 0.77 20.75
CA THR A 104 -8.57 -0.37 21.58
C THR A 104 -9.17 -1.45 20.68
N ALA A 105 -9.30 -2.67 21.19
CA ALA A 105 -9.87 -3.79 20.44
C ALA A 105 -11.32 -3.54 19.96
N THR A 106 -12.09 -2.74 20.71
CA THR A 106 -13.48 -2.38 20.38
C THR A 106 -13.60 -1.04 19.66
N GLY A 107 -12.61 -0.15 19.81
CA GLY A 107 -12.62 1.20 19.25
C GLY A 107 -12.01 1.30 17.84
N CYS A 108 -11.01 0.48 17.52
CA CYS A 108 -10.33 0.52 16.23
C CYS A 108 -11.03 -0.40 15.19
N PRO A 109 -11.45 0.11 14.03
CA PRO A 109 -12.01 -0.72 12.96
C PRO A 109 -11.06 -1.84 12.54
N SER A 110 -11.57 -3.05 12.31
CA SER A 110 -10.74 -4.21 11.92
C SER A 110 -9.94 -3.99 10.63
N SER A 111 -10.44 -3.17 9.70
CA SER A 111 -9.72 -2.74 8.50
C SER A 111 -8.53 -1.83 8.79
N GLU A 112 -8.49 -1.18 9.94
CA GLU A 112 -7.45 -0.21 10.34
C GLU A 112 -6.58 -0.72 11.49
N THR A 113 -6.86 -1.94 11.96
CA THR A 113 -6.08 -2.67 12.97
C THR A 113 -4.98 -3.50 12.28
N LEU A 114 -3.74 -3.32 12.72
CA LEU A 114 -2.58 -4.10 12.29
C LEU A 114 -1.93 -4.81 13.47
N LEU A 115 -1.76 -6.13 13.38
CA LEU A 115 -0.96 -6.90 14.33
C LEU A 115 0.53 -6.60 14.09
N LEU A 116 1.20 -6.02 15.07
CA LEU A 116 2.63 -5.71 14.94
C LEU A 116 3.49 -6.91 15.30
N THR A 117 3.21 -7.52 16.45
CA THR A 117 3.96 -8.66 17.00
C THR A 117 3.13 -9.40 18.05
N THR A 118 3.53 -10.63 18.34
CA THR A 118 3.04 -11.44 19.46
C THR A 118 4.22 -11.73 20.38
N GLU A 119 4.13 -11.36 21.66
CA GLU A 119 5.18 -11.63 22.64
C GLU A 119 4.71 -12.62 23.72
N ARG A 120 5.58 -13.58 24.05
CA ARG A 120 5.37 -14.53 25.16
C ARG A 120 5.91 -13.96 26.47
N PHE A 121 5.03 -13.65 27.40
CA PHE A 121 5.38 -13.29 28.77
C PHE A 121 5.40 -14.56 29.64
N LYS A 122 6.51 -14.78 30.36
CA LYS A 122 6.70 -15.96 31.22
C LYS A 122 6.86 -15.55 32.68
N GLY A 123 6.37 -16.39 33.59
CA GLY A 123 6.56 -16.20 35.02
C GLY A 123 5.80 -15.00 35.61
N MET A 124 4.74 -14.55 34.95
CA MET A 124 3.87 -13.46 35.43
C MET A 124 3.19 -13.90 36.72
N THR A 125 3.06 -13.00 37.70
CA THR A 125 2.43 -13.35 38.98
C THR A 125 1.24 -12.45 39.33
N LYS A 126 0.14 -13.06 39.79
CA LYS A 126 -1.04 -12.35 40.29
C LYS A 126 -1.63 -13.05 41.51
N GLU A 127 -2.14 -12.27 42.46
CA GLU A 127 -2.93 -12.82 43.56
C GLU A 127 -4.40 -12.89 43.16
N VAL A 128 -4.98 -14.08 43.27
CA VAL A 128 -6.36 -14.39 42.90
C VAL A 128 -7.11 -14.80 44.16
N THR A 129 -8.13 -14.03 44.53
CA THR A 129 -9.00 -14.34 45.67
C THR A 129 -10.34 -14.85 45.15
N HIS A 130 -10.70 -16.10 45.45
CA HIS A 130 -11.93 -16.71 44.97
C HIS A 130 -12.50 -17.70 45.99
N TYR A 131 -13.82 -17.94 45.92
CA TYR A 131 -14.46 -18.97 46.73
C TYR A 131 -14.29 -20.34 46.07
N PHE A 132 -13.70 -21.29 46.78
CA PHE A 132 -13.52 -22.65 46.30
C PHE A 132 -14.33 -23.61 47.15
N SER A 133 -15.03 -24.56 46.52
CA SER A 133 -15.59 -25.69 47.24
C SER A 133 -14.48 -26.61 47.74
N LYS A 134 -14.80 -27.46 48.72
CA LYS A 134 -13.88 -28.49 49.21
C LYS A 134 -13.35 -29.40 48.09
N TRP A 135 -14.19 -29.72 47.10
CA TRP A 135 -13.81 -30.57 45.97
C TRP A 135 -12.87 -29.85 44.99
N ASP A 136 -13.05 -28.54 44.81
CA ASP A 136 -12.20 -27.72 43.94
C ASP A 136 -10.76 -27.66 44.42
N LEU A 137 -10.54 -27.71 45.75
CA LEU A 137 -9.21 -27.66 46.37
C LEU A 137 -8.51 -29.02 46.46
N ILE A 138 -9.27 -30.13 46.47
CA ILE A 138 -8.70 -31.49 46.50
C ILE A 138 -8.17 -31.89 45.12
N GLN A 139 -8.82 -31.44 44.05
CA GLN A 139 -8.42 -31.73 42.69
C GLN A 139 -7.62 -30.58 42.08
N GLN A 140 -6.29 -30.72 42.09
CA GLN A 140 -5.36 -29.71 41.55
C GLN A 140 -5.72 -29.25 40.13
N THR A 141 -6.20 -30.16 39.27
CA THR A 141 -6.64 -29.85 37.91
C THR A 141 -7.84 -28.89 37.88
N LEU A 142 -8.82 -29.09 38.77
CA LEU A 142 -10.00 -28.21 38.92
C LEU A 142 -9.59 -26.86 39.49
N THR A 143 -8.71 -26.83 40.50
CA THR A 143 -8.15 -25.60 41.05
C THR A 143 -7.49 -24.76 39.96
N TYR A 144 -6.67 -25.40 39.10
CA TYR A 144 -5.96 -24.72 38.02
C TYR A 144 -6.91 -24.23 36.92
N GLN A 145 -7.98 -24.97 36.62
CA GLN A 145 -9.01 -24.52 35.68
C GLN A 145 -9.77 -23.30 36.21
N ILE A 146 -10.14 -23.29 37.49
CA ILE A 146 -10.80 -22.14 38.13
C ILE A 146 -9.86 -20.95 38.17
N LEU A 147 -8.60 -21.13 38.59
CA LEU A 147 -7.61 -20.05 38.60
C LEU A 147 -7.37 -19.49 37.18
N LYS A 148 -7.28 -20.35 36.16
CA LYS A 148 -7.19 -19.91 34.77
C LYS A 148 -8.44 -19.13 34.34
N ALA A 149 -9.65 -19.61 34.68
CA ALA A 149 -10.89 -18.91 34.36
C ALA A 149 -10.97 -17.53 35.02
N VAL A 150 -10.57 -17.40 36.29
CA VAL A 150 -10.56 -16.10 36.99
C VAL A 150 -9.50 -15.16 36.42
N LEU A 151 -8.30 -15.68 36.10
CA LEU A 151 -7.27 -14.90 35.40
C LEU A 151 -7.80 -14.37 34.05
N LEU A 152 -8.47 -15.23 33.27
CA LEU A 152 -9.09 -14.86 32.00
C LEU A 152 -10.23 -13.87 32.18
N GLN A 153 -11.05 -14.02 33.21
CA GLN A 153 -12.12 -13.08 33.54
C GLN A 153 -11.57 -11.67 33.78
N ASP A 154 -10.46 -11.54 34.50
CA ASP A 154 -9.81 -10.24 34.72
C ASP A 154 -9.25 -9.63 33.41
N PHE A 155 -8.81 -10.47 32.46
CA PHE A 155 -8.40 -10.03 31.13
C PHE A 155 -9.59 -9.61 30.27
N VAL A 156 -10.68 -10.37 30.32
CA VAL A 156 -11.96 -10.07 29.63
C VAL A 156 -12.62 -8.82 30.23
N ASP A 157 -12.52 -8.61 31.54
CA ASP A 157 -13.02 -7.41 32.20
C ASP A 157 -12.19 -6.19 31.78
N CYS A 158 -10.87 -6.32 31.60
CA CYS A 158 -10.08 -5.24 30.98
C CYS A 158 -10.43 -5.04 29.49
N TRP A 159 -10.64 -6.12 28.74
CA TRP A 159 -11.13 -6.07 27.36
C TRP A 159 -12.44 -5.30 27.22
N HIS A 160 -13.32 -5.40 28.22
CA HIS A 160 -14.59 -4.68 28.30
C HIS A 160 -14.55 -3.35 29.08
N GLY A 161 -13.37 -2.89 29.51
CA GLY A 161 -13.18 -1.55 30.07
C GLY A 161 -13.28 -1.41 31.60
N SER A 162 -13.23 -2.50 32.37
CA SER A 162 -13.24 -2.42 33.84
C SER A 162 -11.96 -1.76 34.40
N ALA A 163 -12.15 -0.77 35.29
CA ALA A 163 -11.08 0.10 35.78
C ALA A 163 -9.97 -0.62 36.58
N GLY A 164 -10.33 -1.67 37.33
CA GLY A 164 -9.38 -2.42 38.17
C GLY A 164 -8.51 -3.40 37.38
N GLY A 165 -9.10 -4.11 36.43
CA GLY A 165 -8.40 -5.08 35.58
C GLY A 165 -7.39 -4.42 34.65
N CYS A 166 -7.74 -3.28 34.06
CA CYS A 166 -6.86 -2.58 33.13
C CYS A 166 -5.67 -1.87 33.77
N ALA A 167 -5.75 -1.44 35.03
CA ALA A 167 -4.62 -0.82 35.71
C ALA A 167 -3.46 -1.81 35.96
N TRP A 168 -3.81 -3.04 36.35
CA TRP A 168 -2.80 -4.10 36.54
C TRP A 168 -2.21 -4.55 35.20
N ALA A 169 -3.06 -4.75 34.19
CA ALA A 169 -2.59 -5.21 32.89
C ALA A 169 -1.72 -4.14 32.18
N ALA A 170 -2.11 -2.86 32.23
CA ALA A 170 -1.31 -1.75 31.68
C ALA A 170 0.06 -1.57 32.34
N SER A 171 0.24 -1.97 33.61
CA SER A 171 1.54 -1.87 34.29
C SER A 171 2.46 -3.06 34.03
N ASN A 172 1.91 -4.19 33.58
CA ASN A 172 2.66 -5.45 33.44
C ASN A 172 2.92 -5.88 31.99
N PHE A 173 2.10 -5.44 31.02
CA PHE A 173 2.27 -5.77 29.59
C PHE A 173 2.83 -4.58 28.80
N ILE A 174 3.92 -4.00 29.30
CA ILE A 174 4.59 -2.87 28.63
C ILE A 174 5.47 -3.45 27.51
N PRO A 175 5.17 -3.16 26.24
CA PRO A 175 5.96 -3.66 25.13
C PRO A 175 7.38 -3.04 25.13
N GLY A 176 8.36 -3.82 24.67
CA GLY A 176 9.77 -3.41 24.69
C GLY A 176 10.13 -2.31 23.67
N LYS A 177 11.37 -1.81 23.72
CA LYS A 177 11.89 -0.80 22.77
C LYS A 177 11.81 -1.21 21.29
N ALA A 178 11.78 -2.51 21.00
CA ALA A 178 11.64 -3.03 19.64
C ALA A 178 10.25 -2.72 19.07
N PHE A 179 9.20 -2.87 19.88
CA PHE A 179 7.83 -2.55 19.50
C PHE A 179 7.64 -1.08 19.13
N ALA A 180 8.24 -0.17 19.90
CA ALA A 180 8.17 1.27 19.61
C ALA A 180 8.71 1.61 18.21
N LYS A 181 9.84 0.99 17.84
CA LYS A 181 10.44 1.17 16.50
C LYS A 181 9.55 0.63 15.39
N VAL A 182 8.91 -0.51 15.61
CA VAL A 182 7.96 -1.10 14.64
C VAL A 182 6.75 -0.17 14.45
N ALA A 183 6.12 0.25 15.56
CA ALA A 183 4.97 1.14 15.50
C ALA A 183 5.31 2.49 14.84
N GLU A 184 6.49 3.06 15.12
CA GLU A 184 6.99 4.26 14.46
C GLU A 184 7.19 4.04 12.95
N ALA A 185 7.86 2.95 12.56
CA ALA A 185 8.11 2.64 11.15
C ALA A 185 6.82 2.43 10.35
N VAL A 186 5.79 1.79 10.93
CA VAL A 186 4.48 1.64 10.28
C VAL A 186 3.80 3.00 10.10
N ARG A 187 3.85 3.89 11.09
CA ARG A 187 3.30 5.26 10.95
C ARG A 187 4.03 6.08 9.90
N VAL A 188 5.36 5.96 9.83
CA VAL A 188 6.16 6.61 8.78
C VAL A 188 5.75 6.10 7.40
N LEU A 189 5.51 4.80 7.26
CA LEU A 189 5.03 4.22 6.02
C LEU A 189 3.60 4.65 5.67
N ASP A 190 2.70 4.71 6.64
CA ASP A 190 1.34 5.23 6.44
C ASP A 190 1.35 6.70 5.97
N ALA A 191 2.15 7.53 6.64
CA ALA A 191 2.36 8.92 6.21
C ALA A 191 2.99 9.00 4.81
N ALA A 192 3.95 8.12 4.50
CA ALA A 192 4.55 8.03 3.17
C ALA A 192 3.51 7.62 2.11
N LEU A 193 2.63 6.66 2.39
CA LEU A 193 1.55 6.24 1.47
C LEU A 193 0.55 7.37 1.22
N ASN A 194 0.20 8.12 2.26
CA ASN A 194 -0.70 9.28 2.19
C ASN A 194 -0.07 10.43 1.39
N THR A 195 1.17 10.79 1.70
CA THR A 195 1.91 11.88 1.02
C THR A 195 2.45 11.47 -0.35
N GLY A 196 2.60 10.17 -0.58
CA GLY A 196 3.25 9.60 -1.75
C GLY A 196 4.74 9.91 -1.88
N VAL A 197 5.47 10.13 -0.78
CA VAL A 197 6.92 10.42 -0.80
C VAL A 197 7.68 9.41 0.03
N GLY A 198 8.76 8.84 -0.55
CA GLY A 198 9.64 7.88 0.12
C GLY A 198 8.93 6.60 0.55
N VAL A 199 7.92 6.16 -0.20
CA VAL A 199 7.09 5.01 0.16
C VAL A 199 7.95 3.74 0.17
N LEU A 200 8.78 3.56 -0.85
CA LEU A 200 9.63 2.40 -0.95
C LEU A 200 10.73 2.40 0.12
N ASP A 201 11.25 3.57 0.48
CA ASP A 201 12.22 3.72 1.55
C ASP A 201 11.64 3.42 2.93
N ALA A 202 10.45 3.95 3.23
CA ALA A 202 9.74 3.65 4.46
C ALA A 202 9.40 2.15 4.57
N TYR A 203 8.98 1.53 3.47
CA TYR A 203 8.71 0.10 3.42
C TYR A 203 9.98 -0.74 3.63
N ASN A 204 11.09 -0.37 2.97
CA ASN A 204 12.37 -1.06 3.15
C ASN A 204 12.94 -0.91 4.56
N ALA A 205 12.69 0.21 5.24
CA ALA A 205 13.06 0.40 6.64
C ALA A 205 12.21 -0.52 7.54
N LEU A 206 10.90 -0.58 7.31
CA LEU A 206 9.99 -1.46 8.04
C LEU A 206 10.36 -2.95 7.89
N ARG A 207 10.71 -3.39 6.67
CA ARG A 207 11.10 -4.79 6.39
C ARG A 207 12.34 -5.27 7.15
N LYS A 208 13.17 -4.35 7.66
CA LYS A 208 14.35 -4.69 8.47
C LYS A 208 14.01 -4.92 9.94
N LEU A 209 12.77 -4.68 10.34
CA LEU A 209 12.28 -4.89 11.70
C LEU A 209 11.57 -6.24 11.80
N ASP A 210 11.46 -6.73 13.02
CA ASP A 210 10.75 -7.98 13.34
C ASP A 210 9.25 -7.70 13.44
N VAL A 211 8.57 -7.76 12.28
CA VAL A 211 7.13 -7.52 12.12
C VAL A 211 6.45 -8.84 11.78
N ASP A 212 5.24 -9.04 12.29
CA ASP A 212 4.43 -10.20 11.92
C ASP A 212 4.38 -10.41 10.38
N PRO A 213 4.67 -11.62 9.86
CA PRO A 213 4.72 -11.89 8.43
C PRO A 213 3.41 -11.62 7.67
N ALA A 214 2.25 -11.84 8.28
CA ALA A 214 0.96 -11.59 7.63
C ALA A 214 0.71 -10.08 7.51
N THR A 215 1.05 -9.31 8.54
CA THR A 215 1.04 -7.85 8.48
C THR A 215 2.02 -7.32 7.45
N LEU A 216 3.25 -7.83 7.41
CA LEU A 216 4.24 -7.42 6.41
C LEU A 216 3.76 -7.69 4.98
N ALA A 217 3.14 -8.86 4.72
CA ALA A 217 2.56 -9.17 3.41
C ALA A 217 1.39 -8.24 3.04
N ARG A 218 0.54 -7.87 4.00
CA ARG A 218 -0.57 -6.91 3.78
C ARG A 218 -0.05 -5.52 3.44
N ILE A 219 1.00 -5.09 4.14
CA ILE A 219 1.68 -3.82 3.88
C ILE A 219 2.37 -3.85 2.52
N GLU A 220 3.09 -4.92 2.20
CA GLU A 220 3.73 -5.14 0.90
C GLU A 220 2.73 -5.01 -0.25
N ASN A 221 1.57 -5.66 -0.13
CA ASN A 221 0.50 -5.53 -1.11
C ASN A 221 0.07 -4.07 -1.27
N THR A 222 -0.11 -3.34 -0.16
CA THR A 222 -0.52 -1.93 -0.18
C THR A 222 0.54 -1.05 -0.86
N VAL A 223 1.81 -1.28 -0.59
CA VAL A 223 2.94 -0.59 -1.21
C VAL A 223 3.03 -0.91 -2.70
N ASN A 224 2.90 -2.19 -3.09
CA ASN A 224 2.88 -2.60 -4.49
C ASN A 224 1.70 -1.97 -5.26
N LEU A 225 0.54 -1.88 -4.62
CA LEU A 225 -0.66 -1.22 -5.17
C LEU A 225 -0.46 0.28 -5.35
N TYR A 226 0.19 0.93 -4.38
CA TYR A 226 0.58 2.33 -4.47
C TYR A 226 1.56 2.52 -5.63
N GLU A 227 2.64 1.74 -5.68
CA GLU A 227 3.63 1.73 -6.76
C GLU A 227 2.96 1.55 -8.10
N ASP A 228 2.03 0.59 -8.22
CA ASP A 228 1.30 0.34 -9.45
C ASP A 228 0.45 1.51 -9.91
N MET A 229 -0.21 2.18 -8.97
CA MET A 229 -0.99 3.37 -9.25
C MET A 229 -0.09 4.53 -9.67
N VAL A 230 0.95 4.85 -8.90
CA VAL A 230 1.78 6.03 -9.20
C VAL A 230 2.64 5.82 -10.42
N THR A 231 3.16 4.63 -10.66
CA THR A 231 3.93 4.36 -11.89
C THR A 231 3.05 4.12 -13.11
N SER A 232 1.73 4.21 -12.99
CA SER A 232 0.81 4.18 -14.13
C SER A 232 1.02 5.40 -15.02
N CYS A 233 1.34 5.14 -16.28
CA CYS A 233 1.74 6.13 -17.27
C CYS A 233 0.68 7.18 -17.57
N ARG A 234 -0.59 6.85 -17.32
CA ARG A 234 -1.72 7.77 -17.47
C ARG A 234 -1.80 8.81 -16.34
N LEU A 235 -1.10 8.60 -15.23
CA LEU A 235 -1.14 9.47 -14.04
C LEU A 235 0.16 10.25 -13.86
N ASN A 236 1.14 10.04 -14.74
CA ASN A 236 2.45 10.67 -14.67
C ASN A 236 2.51 11.82 -15.65
N SER A 237 2.70 13.04 -15.16
CA SER A 237 2.54 14.26 -15.94
C SER A 237 3.16 15.46 -15.22
N PHE A 238 3.24 16.58 -15.93
CA PHE A 238 3.72 17.86 -15.43
C PHE A 238 2.63 18.93 -15.50
N PRO A 239 2.69 19.98 -14.65
CA PRO A 239 1.88 21.18 -14.85
C PRO A 239 2.02 21.73 -16.27
N GLY A 240 0.93 22.28 -16.83
CA GLY A 240 0.91 22.74 -18.23
C GLY A 240 1.93 23.84 -18.57
N THR A 241 2.44 24.55 -17.58
CA THR A 241 3.47 25.59 -17.69
C THR A 241 4.90 25.04 -17.76
N THR A 242 5.10 23.77 -17.43
CA THR A 242 6.42 23.12 -17.51
C THR A 242 6.93 23.21 -18.93
N ARG A 243 8.14 23.73 -19.11
CA ARG A 243 8.70 23.94 -20.46
C ARG A 243 9.47 22.70 -20.91
N VAL A 244 9.28 22.31 -22.16
CA VAL A 244 9.97 21.21 -22.83
C VAL A 244 11.07 21.79 -23.71
N LEU A 245 12.25 21.17 -23.71
CA LEU A 245 13.35 21.54 -24.60
C LEU A 245 13.08 21.01 -26.01
N MET A 246 12.87 21.92 -26.94
CA MET A 246 12.58 21.60 -28.34
C MET A 246 13.87 21.26 -29.09
N ALA A 247 13.73 20.56 -30.22
CA ALA A 247 14.87 20.14 -31.05
C ALA A 247 15.73 21.30 -31.59
N ASP A 248 15.15 22.49 -31.74
CA ASP A 248 15.84 23.71 -32.18
C ASP A 248 16.51 24.49 -31.03
N GLY A 249 16.47 23.95 -29.81
CA GLY A 249 17.01 24.57 -28.60
C GLY A 249 16.06 25.60 -27.95
N SER A 250 14.92 25.89 -28.56
CA SER A 250 13.86 26.68 -27.94
C SER A 250 13.15 25.89 -26.83
N ARG A 251 12.27 26.57 -26.09
CA ARG A 251 11.52 25.97 -24.99
C ARG A 251 10.05 26.32 -25.12
N LYS A 252 9.19 25.29 -25.08
CA LYS A 252 7.74 25.42 -25.28
C LYS A 252 7.01 24.89 -24.06
N ALA A 253 5.91 25.51 -23.64
CA ALA A 253 5.11 24.96 -22.55
C ALA A 253 4.57 23.58 -22.97
N ILE A 254 4.58 22.59 -22.07
CA ILE A 254 4.15 21.22 -22.38
C ILE A 254 2.69 21.17 -22.85
N SER A 255 1.85 22.08 -22.33
CA SER A 255 0.45 22.25 -22.77
C SER A 255 0.31 22.79 -24.20
N GLU A 256 1.38 23.33 -24.79
CA GLU A 256 1.44 23.88 -26.15
C GLU A 256 2.18 22.97 -27.14
N VAL A 257 2.88 21.95 -26.64
CA VAL A 257 3.49 20.91 -27.49
C VAL A 257 2.39 20.11 -28.17
N ARG A 258 2.57 19.78 -29.44
CA ARG A 258 1.62 19.05 -30.28
C ARG A 258 2.27 17.81 -30.89
N ARG A 259 1.45 16.83 -31.26
CA ARG A 259 1.89 15.70 -32.09
C ARG A 259 2.55 16.23 -33.36
N GLY A 260 3.72 15.69 -33.70
CA GLY A 260 4.55 16.11 -34.82
C GLY A 260 5.62 17.16 -34.46
N ASP A 261 5.52 17.83 -33.31
CA ASP A 261 6.60 18.69 -32.82
C ASP A 261 7.87 17.86 -32.57
N ARG A 262 9.05 18.46 -32.74
CA ARG A 262 10.33 17.79 -32.45
C ARG A 262 10.95 18.31 -31.16
N VAL A 263 11.28 17.40 -30.25
CA VAL A 263 11.89 17.67 -28.94
C VAL A 263 13.31 17.11 -28.88
N LEU A 264 14.12 17.62 -27.97
CA LEU A 264 15.42 17.01 -27.68
C LEU A 264 15.23 15.83 -26.74
N ALA A 265 15.79 14.68 -27.12
CA ALA A 265 15.79 13.46 -26.32
C ALA A 265 17.21 12.90 -26.22
N GLU A 266 17.44 12.07 -25.20
CA GLU A 266 18.71 11.38 -24.96
C GLU A 266 18.45 9.96 -24.45
N ASP A 267 19.18 8.99 -24.98
CA ASP A 267 19.37 7.69 -24.36
C ASP A 267 20.49 7.79 -23.31
N PRO A 268 20.19 7.69 -22.00
CA PRO A 268 21.21 7.85 -20.97
C PRO A 268 22.22 6.70 -20.91
N ASP A 269 21.92 5.53 -21.50
CA ASP A 269 22.79 4.36 -21.49
C ASP A 269 23.85 4.45 -22.60
N SER A 270 23.44 4.87 -23.81
CA SER A 270 24.38 5.06 -24.94
C SER A 270 24.98 6.47 -25.00
N GLY A 271 24.30 7.46 -24.40
CA GLY A 271 24.62 8.88 -24.53
C GLY A 271 24.15 9.49 -25.86
N ASP A 272 23.42 8.73 -26.70
CA ASP A 272 22.92 9.24 -27.98
C ASP A 272 21.85 10.29 -27.74
N ARG A 273 22.13 11.50 -28.22
CA ARG A 273 21.22 12.65 -28.09
C ARG A 273 20.83 13.17 -29.45
N GLY A 274 19.54 13.41 -29.64
CA GLY A 274 19.05 13.92 -30.90
C GLY A 274 17.59 14.34 -30.91
N PRO A 275 17.14 14.92 -32.03
CA PRO A 275 15.78 15.37 -32.20
C PRO A 275 14.81 14.21 -32.44
N GLN A 276 13.82 14.07 -31.57
CA GLN A 276 12.77 13.04 -31.62
C GLN A 276 11.39 13.68 -31.81
N THR A 277 10.48 12.97 -32.46
CA THR A 277 9.13 13.41 -32.76
C THR A 277 8.19 13.11 -31.60
N VAL A 278 7.38 14.09 -31.22
CA VAL A 278 6.26 13.89 -30.31
C VAL A 278 5.16 13.14 -31.06
N THR A 279 4.87 11.92 -30.63
CA THR A 279 3.87 11.06 -31.27
C THR A 279 2.50 11.15 -30.61
N SER A 280 2.43 11.58 -29.35
CA SER A 280 1.18 11.80 -28.62
C SER A 280 1.34 12.86 -27.53
N THR A 281 0.23 13.47 -27.14
CA THR A 281 0.13 14.40 -26.02
C THR A 281 -1.01 13.96 -25.13
N TYR A 282 -0.76 13.83 -23.84
CA TYR A 282 -1.76 13.46 -22.84
C TYR A 282 -2.06 14.63 -21.94
N ALA A 283 -3.30 14.68 -21.47
CA ALA A 283 -3.70 15.62 -20.42
C ALA A 283 -4.74 14.98 -19.52
N HIS A 284 -4.60 15.19 -18.22
CA HIS A 284 -5.59 14.76 -17.23
C HIS A 284 -5.59 15.73 -16.04
N ASP A 285 -6.61 15.63 -15.20
CA ASP A 285 -6.63 16.36 -13.94
C ASP A 285 -5.98 15.51 -12.84
N THR A 286 -5.24 16.15 -11.94
CA THR A 286 -4.68 15.55 -10.73
C THR A 286 -5.06 16.40 -9.51
N ASP A 287 -5.23 15.74 -8.38
CA ASP A 287 -5.38 16.37 -7.07
C ASP A 287 -4.07 16.40 -6.27
N ARG A 288 -3.00 15.83 -6.83
CA ARG A 288 -1.71 15.69 -6.16
C ARG A 288 -0.53 16.02 -7.08
N LEU A 289 0.41 16.81 -6.56
CA LEU A 289 1.69 17.15 -7.17
C LEU A 289 2.81 17.06 -6.15
N VAL A 290 4.04 16.90 -6.62
CA VAL A 290 5.27 16.93 -5.83
C VAL A 290 6.13 18.08 -6.33
N ASP A 291 6.53 18.95 -5.40
CA ASP A 291 7.49 20.01 -5.61
C ASP A 291 8.89 19.53 -5.19
N VAL A 292 9.81 19.42 -6.14
CA VAL A 292 11.22 19.10 -5.91
C VAL A 292 12.00 20.41 -5.86
N SER A 293 12.64 20.69 -4.73
CA SER A 293 13.52 21.85 -4.55
C SER A 293 14.97 21.40 -4.65
N PHE A 294 15.77 22.07 -5.46
CA PHE A 294 17.19 21.80 -5.64
C PHE A 294 18.03 22.71 -4.73
N ALA A 295 19.24 22.25 -4.38
CA ALA A 295 20.15 22.97 -3.50
C ALA A 295 20.61 24.33 -4.06
N ASP A 296 20.54 24.50 -5.38
CA ASP A 296 20.86 25.75 -6.08
C ASP A 296 19.64 26.69 -6.26
N GLY A 297 18.52 26.38 -5.61
CA GLY A 297 17.31 27.18 -5.61
C GLY A 297 16.39 26.96 -6.81
N GLN A 298 16.71 26.00 -7.68
CA GLN A 298 15.79 25.58 -8.73
C GLN A 298 14.62 24.77 -8.17
N ARG A 299 13.54 24.66 -8.95
CA ARG A 299 12.38 23.86 -8.59
C ARG A 299 11.81 23.09 -9.77
N LEU A 300 11.41 21.85 -9.55
CA LEU A 300 10.64 21.08 -10.52
C LEU A 300 9.31 20.69 -9.86
N THR A 301 8.21 20.80 -10.60
CA THR A 301 6.91 20.30 -10.15
C THR A 301 6.47 19.17 -11.08
N SER A 302 6.12 18.02 -10.52
CA SER A 302 5.65 16.86 -11.29
C SER A 302 4.70 16.02 -10.45
N THR A 303 3.97 15.10 -11.07
CA THR A 303 3.28 14.01 -10.37
C THR A 303 4.29 13.06 -9.71
N ALA A 304 3.88 12.40 -8.63
CA ALA A 304 4.76 11.54 -7.81
C ALA A 304 5.47 10.42 -8.61
N GLY A 305 4.79 9.77 -9.55
CA GLY A 305 5.36 8.61 -10.26
C GLY A 305 6.11 8.93 -11.55
N HIS A 306 6.28 10.21 -11.89
CA HIS A 306 7.05 10.56 -13.08
C HIS A 306 8.53 10.20 -12.85
N ARG A 307 9.22 9.70 -13.88
CA ARG A 307 10.61 9.26 -13.75
C ARG A 307 11.57 10.35 -14.19
N VAL A 308 12.61 10.54 -13.39
CA VAL A 308 13.76 11.41 -13.67
C VAL A 308 15.05 10.60 -13.66
N HIS A 309 16.02 10.98 -14.47
CA HIS A 309 17.30 10.27 -14.54
C HIS A 309 18.31 10.83 -13.52
N ILE A 310 18.78 9.97 -12.61
CA ILE A 310 19.75 10.29 -11.56
C ILE A 310 21.12 9.72 -11.89
N ALA A 311 22.14 10.57 -11.83
CA ALA A 311 23.53 10.16 -12.04
C ALA A 311 23.94 9.09 -11.01
N GLY A 312 24.28 7.89 -11.49
CA GLY A 312 24.69 6.74 -10.68
C GLY A 312 23.56 5.88 -10.11
N ARG A 313 22.29 6.29 -10.25
CA ARG A 313 21.12 5.51 -9.83
C ARG A 313 20.15 5.17 -10.97
N GLY A 314 20.31 5.78 -12.15
CA GLY A 314 19.42 5.57 -13.29
C GLY A 314 18.06 6.23 -13.09
N TRP A 315 17.01 5.64 -13.64
CA TRP A 315 15.64 6.15 -13.52
C TRP A 315 15.06 5.98 -12.11
N VAL A 316 14.65 7.09 -11.51
CA VAL A 316 14.02 7.12 -10.18
C VAL A 316 12.69 7.87 -10.27
N LEU A 317 11.69 7.44 -9.51
CA LEU A 317 10.41 8.15 -9.39
C LEU A 317 10.63 9.49 -8.68
N VAL A 318 9.89 10.52 -9.06
CA VAL A 318 9.92 11.82 -8.38
C VAL A 318 9.63 11.65 -6.87
N SER A 319 8.70 10.77 -6.48
CA SER A 319 8.42 10.47 -5.07
C SER A 319 9.56 9.84 -4.29
N GLU A 320 10.49 9.18 -4.97
CA GLU A 320 11.59 8.41 -4.37
C GLU A 320 12.94 9.15 -4.48
N LEU A 321 12.91 10.42 -4.86
CA LEU A 321 14.07 11.29 -4.82
C LEU A 321 14.48 11.57 -3.38
N ARG A 322 15.79 11.59 -3.16
CA ARG A 322 16.41 11.87 -1.88
C ARG A 322 17.20 13.15 -1.94
N ALA A 323 17.30 13.84 -0.81
CA ALA A 323 18.27 14.92 -0.66
C ALA A 323 19.68 14.41 -1.02
N GLY A 324 20.37 15.13 -1.90
CA GLY A 324 21.68 14.76 -2.44
C GLY A 324 21.66 13.95 -3.74
N ASP A 325 20.52 13.42 -4.19
CA ASP A 325 20.41 12.85 -5.54
C ASP A 325 20.76 13.92 -6.58
N ARG A 326 21.49 13.54 -7.64
CA ARG A 326 22.00 14.47 -8.66
C ARG A 326 21.39 14.20 -10.02
N LEU A 327 20.59 15.13 -10.52
CA LEU A 327 20.05 15.10 -11.87
C LEU A 327 21.07 15.70 -12.83
N ARG A 328 21.23 15.07 -14.00
CA ARG A 328 22.16 15.55 -15.04
C ARG A 328 21.41 16.35 -16.10
N SER A 329 21.91 17.55 -16.40
CA SER A 329 21.44 18.39 -17.50
C SER A 329 22.12 18.04 -18.83
N PRO A 330 21.57 18.46 -19.99
CA PRO A 330 22.17 18.17 -21.29
C PRO A 330 23.63 18.64 -21.41
N ASP A 331 23.99 19.75 -20.78
CA ASP A 331 25.36 20.27 -20.76
C ASP A 331 26.31 19.47 -19.85
N GLY A 332 25.81 18.43 -19.17
CA GLY A 332 26.55 17.59 -18.25
C GLY A 332 26.57 18.10 -16.81
N ALA A 333 25.97 19.26 -16.52
CA ALA A 333 25.89 19.80 -15.16
C ALA A 333 25.06 18.89 -14.24
N LEU A 334 25.41 18.86 -12.95
CA LEU A 334 24.74 18.06 -11.93
C LEU A 334 24.01 18.97 -10.94
N HIS A 335 22.73 18.72 -10.74
CA HIS A 335 21.87 19.48 -9.83
C HIS A 335 21.42 18.59 -8.68
N ALA A 336 21.83 18.95 -7.46
CA ALA A 336 21.51 18.20 -6.27
C ALA A 336 20.09 18.53 -5.77
N VAL A 337 19.30 17.49 -5.53
CA VAL A 337 18.01 17.60 -4.85
C VAL A 337 18.25 18.04 -3.41
N GLY A 338 17.53 19.06 -2.95
CA GLY A 338 17.56 19.54 -1.58
C GLY A 338 16.42 18.97 -0.75
N ALA A 339 15.17 19.13 -1.22
CA ALA A 339 13.98 18.70 -0.49
C ALA A 339 12.80 18.41 -1.44
N LEU A 340 11.84 17.64 -0.93
CA LEU A 340 10.57 17.35 -1.60
C LEU A 340 9.41 17.87 -0.75
N ARG A 341 8.37 18.36 -1.43
CA ARG A 341 7.12 18.76 -0.79
C ARG A 341 5.92 18.30 -1.61
N THR A 342 5.11 17.41 -1.04
CA THR A 342 3.82 17.03 -1.64
C THR A 342 2.78 18.12 -1.45
N ARG A 343 2.00 18.37 -2.51
CA ARG A 343 0.76 19.13 -2.48
C ARG A 343 -0.39 18.19 -2.83
N GLY A 344 -1.18 17.79 -1.84
CA GLY A 344 -2.44 17.05 -2.02
C GLY A 344 -3.66 17.96 -1.91
N GLY A 345 -4.84 17.42 -2.23
CA GLY A 345 -6.12 18.15 -2.12
C GLY A 345 -6.28 19.27 -3.16
N LEU A 346 -5.52 19.23 -4.26
CA LEU A 346 -5.66 20.18 -5.34
C LEU A 346 -6.98 19.93 -6.07
N VAL A 347 -7.71 20.99 -6.42
CA VAL A 347 -8.98 20.85 -7.13
C VAL A 347 -8.71 20.90 -8.63
N GLY A 348 -8.71 19.73 -9.28
CA GLY A 348 -8.75 19.60 -10.74
C GLY A 348 -7.55 20.23 -11.48
N GLN A 349 -6.34 20.12 -10.94
CA GLN A 349 -5.16 20.70 -11.59
C GLN A 349 -4.84 19.94 -12.88
N ARG A 350 -4.99 20.59 -14.03
CA ARG A 350 -4.65 20.02 -15.34
C ARG A 350 -3.14 19.83 -15.46
N VAL A 351 -2.74 18.61 -15.83
CA VAL A 351 -1.36 18.19 -16.08
C VAL A 351 -1.24 17.49 -17.43
N TYR A 352 -0.03 17.44 -17.96
CA TYR A 352 0.28 17.01 -19.32
C TYR A 352 1.49 16.07 -19.36
N ASP A 353 1.49 15.15 -20.31
CA ASP A 353 2.65 14.31 -20.65
C ASP A 353 2.77 14.14 -22.16
N LEU A 354 3.93 13.70 -22.63
CA LEU A 354 4.24 13.54 -24.05
C LEU A 354 4.72 12.13 -24.35
N THR A 355 4.25 11.55 -25.45
CA THR A 355 4.94 10.41 -26.07
C THR A 355 5.92 10.91 -27.11
N VAL A 356 7.15 10.45 -27.00
CA VAL A 356 8.28 10.83 -27.87
C VAL A 356 8.83 9.55 -28.47
N ASP A 357 9.09 9.52 -29.78
CA ASP A 357 9.71 8.37 -30.43
C ASP A 357 11.19 8.16 -30.00
N GLY A 358 11.81 7.09 -30.48
CA GLY A 358 13.19 6.75 -30.13
C GLY A 358 13.34 6.28 -28.67
N PRO A 359 14.14 6.95 -27.83
CA PRO A 359 14.44 6.55 -26.44
C PRO A 359 13.29 6.81 -25.45
N HIS A 360 12.18 7.42 -25.88
CA HIS A 360 11.03 7.76 -24.99
C HIS A 360 11.41 8.67 -23.84
N THR A 361 12.39 9.54 -24.08
CA THR A 361 12.81 10.56 -23.13
C THR A 361 12.59 11.95 -23.73
N PHE A 362 12.52 12.94 -22.86
CA PHE A 362 12.59 14.34 -23.24
C PHE A 362 13.12 15.15 -22.08
N TYR A 363 13.48 16.41 -22.33
CA TYR A 363 13.90 17.30 -21.27
C TYR A 363 12.78 18.26 -20.87
N VAL A 364 12.59 18.41 -19.56
CA VAL A 364 11.77 19.47 -18.97
C VAL A 364 12.64 20.48 -18.23
N ARG A 365 12.27 21.75 -18.31
CA ARG A 365 12.95 22.85 -17.64
C ARG A 365 12.47 22.98 -16.19
N SER A 366 13.39 23.08 -15.24
CA SER A 366 13.09 23.55 -13.89
C SER A 366 12.76 25.06 -13.86
N GLU A 367 12.20 25.52 -12.76
CA GLU A 367 11.90 26.93 -12.49
C GLU A 367 13.00 27.55 -11.61
N GLY A 368 13.17 28.88 -11.69
CA GLY A 368 14.11 29.65 -10.87
C GLY A 368 15.24 30.31 -11.67
N ALA A 369 16.04 31.14 -11.00
CA ALA A 369 17.08 31.96 -11.62
C ALA A 369 18.19 31.15 -12.32
N ARG A 370 18.38 29.89 -11.91
CA ARG A 370 19.38 28.96 -12.47
C ARG A 370 18.74 27.77 -13.19
N ALA A 371 17.54 27.95 -13.73
CA ALA A 371 16.78 26.89 -14.39
C ALA A 371 17.63 26.08 -15.38
N SER A 372 17.50 24.77 -15.32
CA SER A 372 18.19 23.81 -16.16
C SER A 372 17.20 22.81 -16.76
N ASP A 373 17.62 22.15 -17.83
CA ASP A 373 16.83 21.13 -18.49
C ASP A 373 17.16 19.77 -17.85
N LEU A 374 16.14 18.97 -17.52
CA LEU A 374 16.24 17.74 -16.74
C LEU A 374 15.63 16.58 -17.53
N LEU A 375 16.35 15.47 -17.64
CA LEU A 375 15.91 14.32 -18.44
C LEU A 375 14.80 13.53 -17.73
N VAL A 376 13.69 13.37 -18.42
CA VAL A 376 12.49 12.67 -17.95
C VAL A 376 12.06 11.59 -18.94
N HIS A 377 11.27 10.64 -18.46
CA HIS A 377 10.86 9.46 -19.23
C HIS A 377 9.35 9.44 -19.48
N ASN A 378 8.94 9.13 -20.71
CA ASN A 378 7.54 8.85 -21.08
C ASN A 378 7.19 7.37 -20.91
N CYS A 379 6.01 7.04 -20.41
CA CYS A 379 5.76 5.78 -19.73
C CYS A 379 4.99 4.72 -20.59
N ALA A 380 5.24 3.43 -20.29
CA ALA A 380 4.83 2.17 -20.96
C ALA A 380 5.37 2.06 -22.38
N ASN A 381 6.16 1.02 -22.67
CA ASN A 381 6.87 0.94 -23.94
C ASN A 381 6.62 -0.42 -24.57
N LEU A 382 6.07 -0.42 -25.79
CA LEU A 382 6.22 -1.58 -26.68
C LEU A 382 7.71 -1.97 -26.87
N ALA A 383 8.64 -1.07 -26.56
CA ALA A 383 10.08 -1.34 -26.52
C ALA A 383 10.59 -2.04 -25.24
N ASP A 384 9.74 -2.52 -24.34
CA ASP A 384 10.16 -3.56 -23.38
C ASP A 384 10.80 -4.74 -24.14
N GLU A 385 10.35 -5.01 -25.37
CA GLU A 385 10.99 -5.94 -26.31
C GLU A 385 12.46 -5.58 -26.63
N LEU A 386 12.79 -4.30 -26.75
CA LEU A 386 14.17 -3.84 -27.02
C LEU A 386 15.03 -3.83 -25.74
N LEU A 387 14.42 -3.51 -24.59
CA LEU A 387 15.10 -3.44 -23.30
C LEU A 387 15.38 -4.84 -22.71
N PHE A 388 14.56 -5.83 -23.07
CA PHE A 388 14.71 -7.22 -22.62
C PHE A 388 14.76 -8.17 -23.83
N PRO A 389 15.85 -8.19 -24.61
CA PRO A 389 15.95 -9.00 -25.82
C PRO A 389 15.79 -10.50 -25.56
N ASP A 390 16.17 -10.98 -24.37
CA ASP A 390 16.02 -12.38 -23.94
C ASP A 390 14.59 -12.74 -23.48
N SER A 391 13.65 -11.78 -23.44
CA SER A 391 12.29 -12.01 -22.93
C SER A 391 11.37 -12.72 -23.92
N GLU A 392 11.78 -12.79 -25.20
CA GLU A 392 10.99 -13.26 -26.34
C GLU A 392 9.75 -12.40 -26.63
N ALA A 393 9.67 -11.21 -26.04
CA ALA A 393 8.61 -10.27 -26.37
C ALA A 393 8.67 -9.90 -27.86
N HIS A 394 7.50 -9.71 -28.48
CA HIS A 394 7.40 -9.59 -29.94
C HIS A 394 6.28 -8.66 -30.40
N THR A 395 5.87 -7.70 -29.58
CA THR A 395 4.87 -6.71 -30.02
C THR A 395 5.38 -5.91 -31.22
N LEU A 396 6.61 -5.38 -31.13
CA LEU A 396 7.20 -4.58 -32.19
C LEU A 396 7.54 -5.44 -33.40
N SER A 397 8.28 -6.53 -33.22
CA SER A 397 8.74 -7.37 -34.33
C SER A 397 7.63 -8.11 -35.07
N ARG A 398 6.52 -8.50 -34.42
CA ARG A 398 5.43 -9.27 -35.06
C ARG A 398 4.15 -8.50 -35.32
N HIS A 399 3.92 -7.38 -34.65
CA HIS A 399 2.64 -6.69 -34.74
C HIS A 399 2.74 -5.21 -35.10
N VAL A 400 3.91 -4.56 -35.00
CA VAL A 400 4.04 -3.12 -35.36
C VAL A 400 4.89 -2.92 -36.62
N ASN A 401 6.10 -3.49 -36.62
CA ASN A 401 7.08 -3.30 -37.69
C ASN A 401 7.00 -4.26 -38.89
N PRO A 402 6.23 -5.38 -38.91
CA PRO A 402 6.22 -6.26 -40.06
C PRO A 402 5.69 -5.57 -41.33
N THR A 403 6.34 -5.88 -42.45
CA THR A 403 5.75 -5.67 -43.79
C THR A 403 4.55 -6.59 -44.01
N PRO A 404 3.66 -6.27 -44.98
CA PRO A 404 2.55 -7.15 -45.34
C PRO A 404 2.98 -8.59 -45.66
N GLN A 405 4.11 -8.76 -46.36
CA GLN A 405 4.64 -10.09 -46.68
C GLN A 405 5.10 -10.85 -45.43
N GLN A 406 5.84 -10.18 -44.54
CA GLN A 406 6.25 -10.77 -43.25
C GLN A 406 5.04 -11.15 -42.40
N ALA A 407 3.98 -10.34 -42.41
CA ALA A 407 2.74 -10.65 -41.69
C ALA A 407 2.06 -11.92 -42.23
N VAL A 408 2.02 -12.12 -43.55
CA VAL A 408 1.55 -13.37 -44.17
C VAL A 408 2.45 -14.55 -43.80
N ASP A 409 3.77 -14.35 -43.75
CA ASP A 409 4.71 -15.41 -43.36
C ASP A 409 4.54 -15.80 -41.87
N PHE A 410 4.28 -14.83 -40.99
CA PHE A 410 3.90 -15.08 -39.60
C PHE A 410 2.54 -15.80 -39.49
N ALA A 411 1.57 -15.49 -40.35
CA ALA A 411 0.29 -16.20 -40.39
C ALA A 411 0.47 -17.67 -40.78
N LYS A 412 1.33 -17.97 -41.76
CA LYS A 412 1.72 -19.35 -42.14
C LYS A 412 2.50 -20.05 -41.03
N GLU A 413 3.37 -19.33 -40.33
CA GLU A 413 4.08 -19.86 -39.16
C GLU A 413 3.10 -20.26 -38.05
N ASN A 414 2.10 -19.41 -37.77
CA ASN A 414 1.04 -19.69 -36.80
C ASN A 414 0.26 -20.95 -37.19
N GLU A 415 -0.09 -21.11 -38.46
CA GLU A 415 -0.74 -22.32 -38.99
C GLU A 415 0.10 -23.58 -38.73
N ARG A 416 1.41 -23.54 -39.03
CA ARG A 416 2.32 -24.67 -38.75
C ARG A 416 2.43 -25.01 -37.27
N LYS A 417 2.23 -24.03 -36.39
CA LYS A 417 2.22 -24.20 -34.92
C LYS A 417 0.84 -24.63 -34.38
N GLY A 418 -0.15 -24.84 -35.25
CA GLY A 418 -1.52 -25.18 -34.86
C GLY A 418 -2.29 -24.02 -34.22
N LEU A 419 -1.82 -22.78 -34.41
CA LEU A 419 -2.51 -21.56 -33.99
C LEU A 419 -3.44 -21.07 -35.11
N ALA A 420 -4.26 -20.06 -34.81
CA ALA A 420 -5.10 -19.42 -35.83
C ALA A 420 -4.21 -18.94 -37.00
N PRO A 421 -4.55 -19.26 -38.27
CA PRO A 421 -3.70 -19.02 -39.44
C PRO A 421 -3.76 -17.55 -39.89
N ILE A 422 -3.60 -16.65 -38.93
CA ILE A 422 -3.64 -15.20 -39.09
C ILE A 422 -2.46 -14.54 -38.36
N SER A 423 -2.05 -13.37 -38.84
CA SER A 423 -1.22 -12.42 -38.10
C SER A 423 -1.91 -11.06 -38.16
N THR A 424 -1.80 -10.25 -37.11
CA THR A 424 -2.38 -8.92 -37.11
C THR A 424 -1.30 -7.86 -36.94
N VAL A 425 -1.38 -6.80 -37.72
CA VAL A 425 -0.42 -5.69 -37.71
C VAL A 425 -1.16 -4.41 -37.38
N TRP A 426 -0.70 -3.70 -36.35
CA TRP A 426 -1.18 -2.38 -35.98
C TRP A 426 -1.08 -1.40 -37.14
N THR A 427 -2.02 -0.47 -37.23
CA THR A 427 -1.95 0.60 -38.24
C THR A 427 -0.65 1.40 -38.14
N ASP A 428 -0.24 1.70 -36.90
CA ASP A 428 1.05 2.31 -36.59
C ASP A 428 1.42 2.05 -35.11
N ARG A 429 2.67 2.37 -34.76
CA ARG A 429 3.21 2.21 -33.39
C ARG A 429 2.46 3.05 -32.36
N ASP A 430 1.95 4.22 -32.72
CA ASP A 430 1.26 5.13 -31.80
C ASP A 430 -0.11 4.60 -31.43
N ILE A 431 -0.81 4.03 -32.41
CA ILE A 431 -2.09 3.34 -32.21
C ILE A 431 -1.86 2.12 -31.32
N ALA A 432 -0.82 1.33 -31.57
CA ALA A 432 -0.46 0.20 -30.73
C ALA A 432 -0.21 0.62 -29.27
N GLN A 433 0.59 1.66 -29.07
CA GLN A 433 0.95 2.18 -27.75
C GLN A 433 -0.27 2.69 -26.98
N GLN A 434 -1.06 3.59 -27.59
CA GLN A 434 -2.28 4.12 -27.00
C GLN A 434 -3.30 3.01 -26.68
N ALA A 435 -3.41 2.00 -27.56
CA ALA A 435 -4.30 0.88 -27.35
C ALA A 435 -3.90 0.04 -26.13
N VAL A 436 -2.61 -0.30 -26.00
CA VAL A 436 -2.06 -1.04 -24.86
C VAL A 436 -2.31 -0.26 -23.56
N GLU A 437 -1.94 1.01 -23.52
CA GLU A 437 -2.16 1.87 -22.36
C GLU A 437 -3.64 1.97 -21.99
N ARG A 438 -4.53 2.16 -22.98
CA ARG A 438 -5.97 2.23 -22.80
C ARG A 438 -6.52 0.96 -22.18
N VAL A 439 -6.10 -0.21 -22.68
CA VAL A 439 -6.57 -1.52 -22.23
C VAL A 439 -6.07 -1.83 -20.83
N LEU A 440 -4.78 -1.62 -20.56
CA LEU A 440 -4.22 -1.78 -19.22
C LEU A 440 -4.91 -0.83 -18.22
N ALA A 441 -5.12 0.43 -18.62
CA ALA A 441 -5.82 1.40 -17.79
C ALA A 441 -7.26 0.98 -17.49
N GLU A 442 -8.03 0.52 -18.50
CA GLU A 442 -9.41 0.06 -18.24
C GLU A 442 -9.45 -1.23 -17.42
N TYR A 443 -8.44 -2.08 -17.56
CA TYR A 443 -8.34 -3.33 -16.80
C TYR A 443 -8.04 -3.06 -15.32
N PHE A 444 -7.07 -2.22 -15.00
CA PHE A 444 -6.69 -1.96 -13.60
C PHE A 444 -7.49 -0.83 -12.96
N PHE A 445 -7.88 0.16 -13.76
CA PHE A 445 -8.53 1.40 -13.32
C PHE A 445 -9.76 1.77 -14.18
N PRO A 446 -10.79 0.90 -14.27
CA PRO A 446 -12.00 1.23 -15.01
C PRO A 446 -12.59 2.56 -14.51
N ARG A 447 -12.86 3.49 -15.45
CA ARG A 447 -13.31 4.87 -15.14
C ARG A 447 -12.37 5.62 -14.18
N GLY A 448 -11.08 5.31 -14.18
CA GLY A 448 -10.09 5.92 -13.30
C GLY A 448 -10.12 5.43 -11.85
N LYS A 449 -10.98 4.44 -11.52
CA LYS A 449 -11.06 3.87 -10.17
C LYS A 449 -10.42 2.49 -10.14
N LYS A 450 -9.62 2.24 -9.11
CA LYS A 450 -8.95 0.95 -8.89
C LYS A 450 -9.95 -0.21 -8.88
N ARG A 451 -9.67 -1.27 -9.66
CA ARG A 451 -10.39 -2.54 -9.62
C ARG A 451 -9.60 -3.60 -8.86
N GLY A 452 -9.90 -3.78 -7.57
CA GLY A 452 -9.20 -4.72 -6.67
C GLY A 452 -9.01 -6.10 -7.28
N ALA A 453 -10.08 -6.70 -7.83
CA ALA A 453 -10.02 -8.02 -8.45
C ALA A 453 -8.99 -8.17 -9.59
N SER A 454 -8.68 -7.10 -10.32
CA SER A 454 -7.63 -7.13 -11.35
C SER A 454 -6.22 -7.13 -10.79
N PHE A 455 -6.02 -6.42 -9.68
CA PHE A 455 -4.76 -6.46 -8.95
C PHE A 455 -4.56 -7.80 -8.25
N ASP A 456 -5.61 -8.35 -7.64
CA ASP A 456 -5.56 -9.69 -7.03
C ASP A 456 -5.25 -10.76 -8.09
N ALA A 457 -5.83 -10.65 -9.29
CA ALA A 457 -5.52 -11.55 -10.39
C ALA A 457 -4.04 -11.46 -10.83
N LEU A 458 -3.51 -10.23 -10.94
CA LEU A 458 -2.11 -9.99 -11.28
C LEU A 458 -1.16 -10.50 -10.19
N ASP A 459 -1.45 -10.24 -8.91
CA ASP A 459 -0.67 -10.74 -7.78
C ASP A 459 -0.60 -12.27 -7.80
N ASN A 460 -1.76 -12.91 -7.94
CA ASN A 460 -1.82 -14.37 -8.01
C ASN A 460 -1.04 -14.92 -9.21
N PHE A 461 -1.01 -14.20 -10.35
CA PHE A 461 -0.18 -14.54 -11.49
C PHE A 461 1.31 -14.44 -11.19
N LEU A 462 1.76 -13.29 -10.69
CA LEU A 462 3.18 -13.05 -10.37
C LEU A 462 3.71 -14.05 -9.33
N ASN A 463 2.86 -14.40 -8.36
CA ASN A 463 3.18 -15.33 -7.28
C ASN A 463 2.83 -16.80 -7.57
N LYS A 464 2.42 -17.14 -8.80
CA LYS A 464 2.04 -18.51 -9.20
C LYS A 464 1.02 -19.15 -8.23
N ARG A 465 0.00 -18.40 -7.83
CA ARG A 465 -1.08 -18.84 -6.92
C ARG A 465 -2.35 -19.23 -7.68
N GLY A 466 -3.12 -20.15 -7.10
CA GLY A 466 -4.40 -20.58 -7.64
C GLY A 466 -4.31 -21.08 -9.09
N GLN A 467 -5.20 -20.55 -9.95
CA GLN A 467 -5.26 -20.90 -11.38
C GLN A 467 -4.01 -20.50 -12.19
N TRP A 468 -3.12 -19.68 -11.61
CA TRP A 468 -1.93 -19.17 -12.29
C TRP A 468 -0.66 -19.97 -12.01
N ARG A 469 -0.71 -21.04 -11.22
CA ARG A 469 0.46 -21.87 -10.85
C ARG A 469 1.34 -22.28 -12.04
N ASN A 470 0.71 -22.63 -13.15
CA ASN A 470 1.37 -23.12 -14.37
C ASN A 470 1.16 -22.18 -15.57
N LYS A 471 0.89 -20.90 -15.31
CA LYS A 471 0.71 -19.89 -16.36
C LYS A 471 1.92 -18.98 -16.41
N ASP A 472 2.49 -18.82 -17.59
CA ASP A 472 3.64 -17.94 -17.82
C ASP A 472 3.22 -16.60 -18.43
N THR A 473 1.96 -16.48 -18.83
CA THR A 473 1.37 -15.27 -19.41
C THR A 473 0.04 -14.89 -18.76
N PHE A 474 -0.25 -13.60 -18.80
CA PHE A 474 -1.47 -12.98 -18.26
C PHE A 474 -2.16 -12.18 -19.37
N PRO A 475 -3.15 -12.75 -20.07
CA PRO A 475 -3.86 -12.07 -21.14
C PRO A 475 -4.89 -11.09 -20.58
N ILE A 476 -4.95 -9.92 -21.20
CA ILE A 476 -5.89 -8.84 -20.91
C ILE A 476 -6.53 -8.44 -22.23
N ASP A 477 -7.85 -8.58 -22.32
CA ASP A 477 -8.62 -8.12 -23.47
C ASP A 477 -9.32 -6.80 -23.15
N GLY A 478 -9.33 -5.90 -24.12
CA GLY A 478 -10.03 -4.63 -24.03
C GLY A 478 -10.41 -4.10 -25.40
N SER A 479 -10.83 -2.84 -25.46
CA SER A 479 -11.23 -2.20 -26.71
C SER A 479 -10.85 -0.74 -26.73
N TRP A 480 -10.58 -0.25 -27.94
CA TRP A 480 -10.33 1.17 -28.19
C TRP A 480 -11.14 1.64 -29.40
N THR A 481 -12.30 2.19 -29.11
CA THR A 481 -13.32 2.56 -30.10
C THR A 481 -13.06 3.89 -30.81
N LYS A 482 -11.92 4.54 -30.55
CA LYS A 482 -11.53 5.81 -31.19
C LYS A 482 -11.32 5.64 -32.71
N TYR A 483 -10.95 4.44 -33.14
CA TYR A 483 -10.74 4.10 -34.55
C TYR A 483 -11.69 2.98 -34.97
N ALA A 484 -12.14 3.02 -36.23
CA ALA A 484 -12.99 1.98 -36.80
C ALA A 484 -12.23 0.64 -36.93
N SER A 485 -10.92 0.72 -37.16
CA SER A 485 -9.99 -0.39 -37.19
C SER A 485 -8.68 0.01 -36.55
N LEU A 486 -8.06 -0.89 -35.80
CA LEU A 486 -6.77 -0.67 -35.14
C LEU A 486 -5.58 -1.25 -35.92
N GLY A 487 -5.84 -1.92 -37.03
CA GLY A 487 -4.81 -2.60 -37.80
C GLY A 487 -5.35 -3.43 -38.94
N THR A 488 -4.54 -4.35 -39.42
CA THR A 488 -4.86 -5.25 -40.52
C THR A 488 -4.65 -6.69 -40.08
N VAL A 489 -5.60 -7.57 -40.39
CA VAL A 489 -5.49 -9.03 -40.28
C VAL A 489 -4.96 -9.56 -41.60
N TYR A 490 -3.88 -10.33 -41.55
CA TYR A 490 -3.29 -11.05 -42.68
C TYR A 490 -3.51 -12.55 -42.48
N HIS A 491 -4.00 -13.23 -43.50
CA HIS A 491 -4.24 -14.67 -43.49
C HIS A 491 -3.07 -15.43 -44.14
N ALA A 492 -2.87 -16.68 -43.74
CA ALA A 492 -1.86 -17.56 -44.34
C ALA A 492 -2.04 -17.76 -45.86
N SER A 493 -3.28 -17.61 -46.35
CA SER A 493 -3.66 -17.60 -47.77
C SER A 493 -3.14 -16.39 -48.56
N GLY A 494 -2.69 -15.33 -47.88
CA GLY A 494 -2.26 -14.06 -48.47
C GLY A 494 -3.35 -12.99 -48.54
N SER A 495 -4.61 -13.30 -48.19
CA SER A 495 -5.67 -12.29 -48.09
C SER A 495 -5.49 -11.41 -46.85
N SER A 496 -5.99 -10.18 -46.89
CA SER A 496 -6.02 -9.27 -45.74
C SER A 496 -7.39 -8.62 -45.55
N ALA A 497 -7.67 -8.23 -44.31
CA ALA A 497 -8.88 -7.52 -43.92
C ALA A 497 -8.56 -6.50 -42.82
N ALA A 498 -9.39 -5.47 -42.66
CA ALA A 498 -9.28 -4.57 -41.52
C ALA A 498 -9.48 -5.35 -40.20
N ALA A 499 -8.65 -5.08 -39.20
CA ALA A 499 -8.86 -5.62 -37.85
C ALA A 499 -10.00 -4.87 -37.16
N GLY A 500 -10.51 -5.43 -36.06
CA GLY A 500 -11.47 -4.76 -35.21
C GLY A 500 -10.86 -3.65 -34.33
N ASN A 501 -11.66 -3.23 -33.35
CA ASN A 501 -11.26 -2.28 -32.31
C ASN A 501 -10.96 -2.96 -30.97
N LYS A 502 -10.94 -4.29 -30.95
CA LYS A 502 -10.56 -5.09 -29.80
C LYS A 502 -9.05 -5.30 -29.80
N VAL A 503 -8.50 -5.40 -28.59
CA VAL A 503 -7.06 -5.44 -28.37
C VAL A 503 -6.77 -6.48 -27.33
N ARG A 504 -5.76 -7.30 -27.59
CA ARG A 504 -5.19 -8.20 -26.59
C ARG A 504 -3.84 -7.66 -26.16
N VAL A 505 -3.64 -7.54 -24.85
CA VAL A 505 -2.35 -7.28 -24.21
C VAL A 505 -1.99 -8.52 -23.41
N VAL A 506 -0.78 -9.04 -23.56
CA VAL A 506 -0.31 -10.20 -22.82
C VAL A 506 0.88 -9.79 -21.98
N LEU A 507 0.77 -9.96 -20.66
CA LEU A 507 1.90 -9.74 -19.76
C LEU A 507 2.65 -11.06 -19.56
N LYS A 508 3.98 -11.01 -19.43
CA LYS A 508 4.83 -12.17 -19.05
C LYS A 508 5.67 -11.82 -17.85
N ARG A 509 5.82 -12.77 -16.94
CA ARG A 509 6.60 -12.59 -15.72
C ARG A 509 8.11 -12.49 -16.03
N LEU A 510 8.81 -11.56 -15.38
CA LEU A 510 10.27 -11.35 -15.45
C LEU A 510 10.88 -11.28 -14.04
N PRO A 511 11.11 -12.44 -13.39
CA PRO A 511 11.73 -12.48 -12.08
C PRO A 511 13.24 -12.25 -12.16
N GLY A 512 13.81 -11.48 -11.23
CA GLY A 512 15.26 -11.45 -10.99
C GLY A 512 16.08 -10.41 -11.77
N LYS A 513 15.47 -9.54 -12.58
CA LYS A 513 16.14 -8.34 -13.11
C LYS A 513 15.65 -7.10 -12.35
N SER A 514 16.57 -6.40 -11.71
CA SER A 514 16.33 -5.17 -10.94
C SER A 514 15.79 -4.07 -11.86
N GLY A 515 14.49 -3.74 -11.78
CA GLY A 515 13.95 -2.53 -12.41
C GLY A 515 12.50 -2.57 -12.88
N HIS A 516 11.89 -3.75 -13.06
CA HIS A 516 10.46 -3.85 -13.42
C HIS A 516 9.73 -4.81 -12.48
N LYS A 517 8.45 -4.49 -12.22
CA LYS A 517 7.48 -5.06 -11.27
C LYS A 517 7.17 -6.56 -11.42
N GLY A 518 8.16 -7.37 -11.76
CA GLY A 518 8.02 -8.80 -12.00
C GLY A 518 7.34 -9.16 -13.32
N TYR A 519 7.03 -8.22 -14.23
CA TYR A 519 6.45 -8.50 -15.56
C TYR A 519 6.79 -7.44 -16.64
N ILE A 520 6.57 -7.79 -17.92
CA ILE A 520 6.57 -6.89 -19.10
C ILE A 520 5.32 -7.07 -19.96
N VAL A 521 5.09 -6.17 -20.92
CA VAL A 521 4.22 -6.44 -22.08
C VAL A 521 4.94 -7.39 -23.03
N PHE A 522 4.55 -8.66 -23.01
CA PHE A 522 5.15 -9.71 -23.83
C PHE A 522 4.73 -9.61 -25.29
N THR A 523 3.43 -9.45 -25.53
CA THR A 523 2.89 -9.22 -26.87
C THR A 523 1.60 -8.43 -26.78
N SER A 524 1.31 -7.61 -27.78
CA SER A 524 0.00 -7.00 -27.93
C SER A 524 -0.36 -6.80 -29.40
N TYR A 525 -1.63 -7.03 -29.72
CA TYR A 525 -2.11 -7.00 -31.09
C TYR A 525 -3.60 -6.70 -31.18
N PRO A 526 -4.07 -6.10 -32.30
CA PRO A 526 -5.48 -5.91 -32.54
C PRO A 526 -6.10 -7.26 -32.90
N LEU A 527 -7.33 -7.49 -32.43
CA LEU A 527 -8.10 -8.69 -32.71
C LEU A 527 -8.97 -8.48 -33.96
N PRO A 528 -9.26 -9.55 -34.75
CA PRO A 528 -10.19 -9.50 -35.86
C PRO A 528 -11.58 -8.96 -35.49
#